data_AF-A0A924J1C8-F1
#
_entry.id   AF-A0A924J1C8-F1
#
_cell.length_a   1.000
_cell.length_b   1.000
_cell.length_c   1.000
_cell.angle_alpha   90.00
_cell.angle_beta   90.00
_cell.angle_gamma   90.00
#
_symmetry.space_group_name_H-M   'P 1'
#
loop_
_entity.id
_entity.type
_entity.pdbx_description
1 polymer ?
#
loop_
_entity_poly.entity_id
_entity_poly.type
_entity_poly.pdbx_seq_one_letter_code
_entity_poly.pdbx_strand_id
1 'polypeptide(L)' 'MSQPPQKMRRTPNFTAFLLTGGLLGLLTGFFVSMFGPGDSTYDGSSALGFLGLIGAVLGVLVGGLAAVLLDRRA' A
#
# COMPACT_ATOMS: atom_id res chain seq x y z
N MET A 1 -0.01 -45.85 12.68
CA MET A 1 0.57 -44.84 11.77
C MET A 1 0.54 -43.48 12.45
N SER A 2 1.67 -43.02 12.99
CA SER A 2 1.86 -41.64 13.47
C SER A 2 2.11 -40.75 12.25
N GLN A 3 1.17 -39.88 11.90
CA GLN A 3 1.40 -38.93 10.82
C GLN A 3 2.49 -37.94 11.25
N PRO A 4 3.53 -37.69 10.44
CA PRO A 4 4.54 -36.69 10.74
C PRO A 4 3.90 -35.30 10.85
N PRO A 5 4.44 -34.41 11.70
CA PRO A 5 3.89 -33.06 11.86
C PRO A 5 3.88 -32.36 10.51
N GLN A 6 2.68 -32.12 9.96
CA GLN A 6 2.53 -31.36 8.73
C GLN A 6 3.06 -29.94 8.99
N LYS A 7 4.21 -29.62 8.40
CA LYS A 7 4.70 -28.24 8.28
C LYS A 7 3.64 -27.48 7.47
N MET A 8 2.77 -26.73 8.16
CA MET A 8 1.87 -25.78 7.51
C MET A 8 2.73 -24.85 6.66
N ARG A 9 2.65 -24.97 5.33
CA ARG A 9 3.18 -23.95 4.42
C ARG A 9 2.39 -22.69 4.72
N ARG A 10 3.04 -21.74 5.39
CA ARG A 10 2.50 -20.39 5.59
C ARG A 10 2.37 -19.78 4.20
N THR A 11 1.15 -19.65 3.69
CA THR A 11 0.89 -18.82 2.52
C THR A 11 1.10 -17.37 2.95
N PRO A 12 2.07 -16.64 2.38
CA PRO A 12 2.22 -15.22 2.68
C PRO A 12 0.95 -14.48 2.23
N ASN A 13 0.42 -13.64 3.10
CA ASN A 13 -0.84 -12.94 2.86
C ASN A 13 -0.61 -11.71 1.96
N PHE A 14 -0.76 -11.89 0.65
CA PHE A 14 -0.70 -10.82 -0.35
C PHE A 14 -1.65 -9.67 -0.04
N THR A 15 -2.87 -9.97 0.42
CA THR A 15 -3.90 -8.97 0.71
C THR A 15 -3.46 -8.01 1.82
N ALA A 16 -2.78 -8.52 2.85
CA ALA A 16 -2.25 -7.69 3.94
C ALA A 16 -1.20 -6.69 3.43
N PHE A 17 -0.37 -7.10 2.45
CA PHE A 17 0.67 -6.26 1.87
C PHE A 17 0.11 -5.20 0.92
N LEU A 18 -0.91 -5.55 0.12
CA LEU A 18 -1.63 -4.57 -0.72
C LEU A 18 -2.33 -3.52 0.15
N LEU A 19 -3.00 -3.95 1.23
CA LEU A 19 -3.67 -3.05 2.16
C LEU A 19 -2.68 -2.09 2.84
N THR A 20 -1.58 -2.61 3.38
CA THR A 20 -0.58 -1.75 4.04
C THR A 20 0.08 -0.80 3.06
N GLY A 21 0.45 -1.26 1.86
CA GLY A 21 0.99 -0.40 0.80
C GLY A 21 0.02 0.70 0.39
N GLY A 22 -1.23 0.35 0.10
CA GLY A 22 -2.26 1.32 -0.27
C GLY A 22 -2.55 2.33 0.83
N LEU A 23 -2.60 1.89 2.09
CA LEU A 23 -2.83 2.77 3.24
C LEU A 23 -1.65 3.75 3.43
N LEU A 24 -0.40 3.27 3.32
CA LEU A 24 0.78 4.13 3.37
C LEU A 24 0.80 5.14 2.22
N GLY A 25 0.45 4.70 1.01
CA GLY A 25 0.38 5.55 -0.16
C GLY A 25 -0.67 6.65 -0.02
N LEU A 26 -1.86 6.29 0.48
CA LEU A 26 -2.95 7.22 0.74
C LEU A 26 -2.56 8.24 1.81
N LEU A 27 -1.95 7.79 2.92
CA LEU A 27 -1.42 8.67 3.95
C LEU A 27 -0.38 9.62 3.37
N THR A 28 0.57 9.10 2.58
CA THR A 28 1.61 9.94 1.94
C THR A 28 0.97 11.01 1.06
N GLY A 29 -0.01 10.67 0.20
CA GLY A 29 -0.72 11.64 -0.64
C GLY A 29 -1.50 12.67 0.17
N PHE A 30 -2.13 12.26 1.27
CA PHE A 30 -2.79 13.17 2.22
C PHE A 30 -1.80 14.17 2.84
N PHE A 31 -0.66 13.68 3.34
CA PHE A 31 0.38 14.53 3.91
C PHE A 31 0.94 15.50 2.87
N VAL A 32 1.30 15.04 1.67
CA VAL A 32 1.82 15.95 0.63
C VAL A 32 0.78 17.00 0.24
N SER A 33 -0.52 16.66 0.22
CA SER A 33 -1.57 17.65 -0.06
C SER A 33 -1.79 18.63 1.08
N MET A 34 -1.53 18.24 2.34
CA MET A 34 -1.65 19.13 3.50
C MET A 34 -0.44 20.08 3.64
N PHE A 35 0.75 19.61 3.28
CA PHE A 35 2.01 20.39 3.35
C PHE A 35 2.41 21.05 2.02
N GLY A 36 1.64 20.83 0.96
CA GLY A 36 1.87 21.44 -0.35
C GLY A 36 1.66 22.96 -0.33
N PRO A 37 2.32 23.71 -1.24
CA PRO A 37 2.11 25.15 -1.36
C PRO A 37 0.62 25.44 -1.50
N GLY A 38 0.08 26.23 -0.57
CA GLY A 38 -1.30 26.67 -0.56
C GLY A 38 -1.50 27.74 -1.64
N ASP A 39 -1.41 27.35 -2.90
CA ASP A 39 -1.70 28.24 -4.02
C ASP A 39 -3.23 28.43 -4.04
N SER A 40 -3.70 29.64 -3.77
CA SER A 40 -5.13 30.01 -3.63
C SER A 40 -6.00 29.73 -4.86
N THR A 41 -5.39 29.27 -5.96
CA THR A 41 -6.07 28.96 -7.22
C THR A 41 -6.55 27.50 -7.27
N TYR A 42 -6.00 26.61 -6.44
CA TYR A 42 -6.31 25.18 -6.50
C TYR A 42 -7.21 24.77 -5.34
N ASP A 43 -8.34 24.15 -5.67
CA ASP A 43 -9.32 23.69 -4.67
C ASP A 43 -8.70 22.56 -3.82
N GLY A 44 -8.48 22.82 -2.53
CA GLY A 44 -7.75 21.92 -1.63
C GLY A 44 -8.39 20.54 -1.52
N SER A 45 -9.71 20.44 -1.70
CA SER A 45 -10.45 19.19 -1.74
C SER A 45 -10.05 18.32 -2.94
N SER A 46 -9.84 18.94 -4.10
CA SER A 46 -9.40 18.30 -5.34
C SER A 46 -7.94 17.89 -5.26
N ALA A 47 -7.08 18.66 -4.58
CA ALA A 47 -5.67 18.30 -4.35
C ALA A 47 -5.56 17.04 -3.49
N LEU A 48 -6.29 17.03 -2.38
CA LEU A 48 -6.36 15.89 -1.46
C LEU A 48 -6.84 14.64 -2.19
N GLY A 49 -7.91 14.76 -2.98
CA GLY A 49 -8.46 13.65 -3.75
C GLY A 49 -7.48 13.10 -4.78
N PHE A 50 -6.92 13.96 -5.63
CA PHE A 50 -6.02 13.52 -6.71
C PHE A 50 -4.72 12.94 -6.18
N LEU A 51 -4.06 13.66 -5.28
CA LEU A 51 -2.76 13.27 -4.75
C LEU A 51 -2.88 12.10 -3.77
N GLY A 52 -3.94 12.07 -2.97
CA GLY A 52 -4.31 10.93 -2.13
C GLY A 52 -4.55 9.66 -2.97
N LEU A 53 -5.30 9.77 -4.07
CA LEU A 53 -5.59 8.64 -4.96
C LEU A 53 -4.34 8.15 -5.68
N ILE A 54 -3.54 9.05 -6.26
CA ILE A 54 -2.27 8.70 -6.92
C ILE A 54 -1.33 8.05 -5.91
N GLY A 55 -1.19 8.64 -4.72
CA GLY A 55 -0.41 8.09 -3.62
C GLY A 55 -0.87 6.68 -3.25
N ALA A 56 -2.18 6.47 -3.09
CA ALA A 56 -2.76 5.17 -2.78
C ALA A 56 -2.43 4.12 -3.85
N VAL A 57 -2.60 4.45 -5.14
CA VAL A 57 -2.30 3.53 -6.25
C VAL A 57 -0.81 3.16 -6.25
N LEU A 58 0.09 4.13 -6.12
CA LEU A 58 1.53 3.88 -6.04
C LEU A 58 1.88 3.02 -4.82
N GLY A 59 1.25 3.30 -3.67
CA GLY A 59 1.41 2.51 -2.47
C GLY A 59 0.98 1.06 -2.63
N VAL A 60 -0.17 0.81 -3.27
CA VAL A 60 -0.63 -0.56 -3.60
C VAL A 60 0.35 -1.24 -4.54
N LEU A 61 0.89 -0.54 -5.53
CA LEU A 61 1.87 -1.12 -6.46
C LEU A 61 3.15 -1.54 -5.74
N VAL A 62 3.71 -0.67 -4.90
CA VAL A 62 4.92 -0.99 -4.10
C VAL A 62 4.64 -2.12 -3.12
N GLY A 63 3.50 -2.10 -2.44
CA GLY A 63 3.07 -3.17 -1.55
C GLY A 63 2.89 -4.51 -2.28
N GLY A 64 2.23 -4.50 -3.44
CA GLY A 64 2.09 -5.68 -4.28
C GLY A 64 3.43 -6.22 -4.77
N LEU A 65 4.35 -5.36 -5.22
CA LEU A 65 5.68 -5.76 -5.64
C LEU A 65 6.45 -6.44 -4.50
N ALA A 66 6.41 -5.85 -3.31
CA ALA A 66 7.07 -6.42 -2.14
C ALA A 66 6.45 -7.75 -1.70
N ALA A 67 5.13 -7.91 -1.82
CA ALA A 67 4.44 -9.18 -1.59
C ALA A 67 4.92 -10.27 -2.56
N VAL A 68 4.99 -9.95 -3.85
CA VAL A 68 5.47 -10.87 -4.91
C VAL A 68 6.94 -11.24 -4.67
N LEU A 69 7.78 -10.27 -4.29
CA LEU A 69 9.19 -10.53 -3.99
C LEU A 69 9.36 -11.43 -2.76
N LEU A 70 8.51 -11.28 -1.74
CA LEU A 70 8.56 -12.09 -0.53
C LEU A 70 8.02 -13.51 -0.77
N ASP A 71 6.94 -13.65 -1.54
CA ASP A 71 6.40 -14.94 -1.96
C ASP A 71 7.41 -15.72 -2.83
N ARG A 72 8.15 -15.04 -3.71
CA ARG A 72 9.23 -15.65 -4.49
C ARG A 72 10.41 -16.15 -3.63
N ARG A 73 10.57 -15.66 -2.39
CA ARG A 73 11.66 -16.07 -1.47
C ARG A 73 11.24 -17.17 -0.49
N ALA A 74 9.94 -17.47 -0.39
CA ALA A 74 9.38 -18.48 0.52
C ALA A 74 9.36 -19.89 -0.11
#